data_AF-F6UE31-F1
#
_entry.id   AF-F6UE31-F1
#
_cell.length_a   1.000
_cell.length_b   1.000
_cell.length_c   1.000
_cell.angle_alpha   90.00
_cell.angle_beta   90.00
_cell.angle_gamma   90.00
#
_symmetry.space_group_name_H-M   'P 1'
#
loop_
_entity.id
_entity.type
_entity.pdbx_description
1 polymer ?
#
loop_
_entity_poly.entity_id
_entity_poly.type
_entity_poly.pdbx_seq_one_letter_code
_entity_poly.pdbx_strand_id
1 'polypeptide(L)'
;MGTRARLLLLWGCTVVAAGLSGVAGRCEKACNPRMGNLALGRKLWADTTCGQNATELYCFYSENTDLTCRQPKCDKCNAAHPHLAHLPSAMADSSFRFPRTWWQSEEDVHREKIQLDLEAEFYFTHLIMVFKSPRPAAMVLDRSQDFGKTWKPYKYFATNCSATFGLEDDVVKKGAICTSKYSSPFPCTGGEVIFKALSPPYDAENPYSAKVQEQLKITNLRVQLLKRQSCPCQRNDLNEEPQHFTHYAIYDFIVKGSCFCNGHADQCIPVHGFRPVKVPGTFHMVHGKCMCKHNTAGSHCQHCAPLFNDRPWEAADGKTGAPNECRTCKCNGHAETCHFDVHVWEASGNRSGGVCDDCQHNTEGQHCQRCKPGFYRDLRRPFSAPDACKPCSCHPVGSAILPANSMTFCDPSNGDCPCKPGVAGPHCDRCMVGYWGFGDYGCRPCDCAGSCDPITGDCTSSNTDIDWYHEVPDFRPMHNKSEPPWEWGDEQGFSALLHSVLKIKILSAHDKGTHVEVNVKIKKVLKSTKLKIFRGKRTLYPESWTDRGCTCPILNPGLEYLVAGHEDVRTGKLIVNMKSFVQHWKPSLGRKVMDILKRECK
;
A
#
# COMPACT_ATOMS: atom_id res chain seq x y z
N MET A 1 57.04 53.16 12.63
CA MET A 1 57.74 52.35 13.66
C MET A 1 56.91 52.35 14.93
N GLY A 2 56.64 51.17 15.51
CA GLY A 2 56.06 50.99 16.86
C GLY A 2 54.53 50.89 16.96
N THR A 3 53.98 49.66 16.94
CA THR A 3 53.29 48.95 18.08
C THR A 3 51.90 49.50 18.46
N ARG A 4 50.79 48.73 18.51
CA ARG A 4 50.57 47.47 19.25
C ARG A 4 49.25 46.76 18.84
N ALA A 5 49.36 45.45 18.66
CA ALA A 5 48.43 44.33 18.87
C ALA A 5 46.91 44.54 19.09
N ARG A 6 46.09 43.74 18.39
CA ARG A 6 44.95 43.01 18.99
C ARG A 6 44.79 41.59 18.43
N LEU A 7 45.03 40.66 19.34
CA LEU A 7 44.64 39.26 19.50
C LEU A 7 43.65 38.62 18.49
N LEU A 8 44.09 37.49 17.94
CA LEU A 8 43.29 36.39 17.39
C LEU A 8 42.60 35.62 18.52
N LEU A 9 41.30 35.37 18.38
CA LEU A 9 40.58 34.30 19.07
C LEU A 9 39.75 33.55 18.02
N LEU A 10 40.31 32.43 17.55
CA LEU A 10 39.62 31.37 16.83
C LEU A 10 38.89 30.51 17.85
N TRP A 11 37.55 30.60 17.90
CA TRP A 11 36.71 29.60 18.56
C TRP A 11 35.79 28.97 17.51
N GLY A 12 35.93 27.64 17.42
CA GLY A 12 35.37 26.81 16.37
C GLY A 12 33.86 26.66 16.42
N CYS A 13 33.32 26.31 15.25
CA CYS A 13 31.94 25.93 15.04
C CYS A 13 31.52 24.75 15.91
N THR A 14 30.55 24.96 16.79
CA THR A 14 29.59 23.92 17.18
C THR A 14 28.20 24.42 16.81
N VAL A 15 27.75 24.04 15.62
CA VAL A 15 26.34 24.12 15.24
C VAL A 15 25.64 22.99 15.99
N VAL A 16 25.00 23.32 17.11
CA VAL A 16 24.00 22.46 17.72
C VAL A 16 22.81 22.45 16.76
N ALA A 17 22.72 21.41 15.94
CA ALA A 17 21.51 21.11 15.19
C ALA A 17 20.42 20.76 16.20
N ALA A 18 19.67 21.77 16.64
CA ALA A 18 18.39 21.57 17.28
C ALA A 18 17.49 20.87 16.25
N GLY A 19 17.38 19.55 16.39
CA GLY A 19 16.41 18.75 15.65
C GLY A 19 15.01 19.28 15.97
N LEU A 20 14.50 20.14 15.10
CA LEU A 20 13.07 20.27 14.89
C LEU A 20 12.62 18.93 14.31
N SER A 21 12.32 17.98 15.21
CA SER A 21 11.45 16.85 14.93
C SER A 21 10.10 17.42 14.55
N GLY A 22 9.97 17.87 13.31
CA GLY A 22 8.69 18.03 12.66
C GLY A 22 8.00 16.69 12.76
N VAL A 23 6.90 16.64 13.49
CA VAL A 23 6.00 15.50 13.51
C VAL A 23 5.44 15.37 12.09
N ALA A 24 6.18 14.72 11.21
CA ALA A 24 5.65 14.13 10.00
C ALA A 24 4.72 13.04 10.49
N GLY A 25 3.42 13.37 10.62
CA GLY A 25 2.39 12.41 10.93
C GLY A 25 2.46 11.32 9.86
N ARG A 26 3.04 10.17 10.18
CA ARG A 26 3.01 9.03 9.28
C ARG A 26 1.54 8.65 9.15
N CYS A 27 1.03 8.61 7.92
CA CYS A 27 -0.28 8.05 7.60
C CYS A 27 -0.22 6.51 7.83
N GLU A 28 -0.15 6.10 9.10
CA GLU A 28 -0.23 4.72 9.58
C GLU A 28 -1.68 4.32 9.90
N LYS A 29 -2.54 5.32 10.07
CA LYS A 29 -3.99 5.21 10.28
C LYS A 29 -4.71 5.99 9.18
N ALA A 30 -6.04 5.97 9.19
CA ALA A 30 -6.84 6.87 8.34
C ALA A 30 -6.32 8.32 8.43
N CYS A 31 -6.07 8.94 7.28
CA CYS A 31 -5.42 10.24 7.20
C CYS A 31 -6.10 11.15 6.17
N ASN A 32 -6.13 12.45 6.44
CA ASN A 32 -6.75 13.45 5.55
C ASN A 32 -5.74 14.57 5.23
N PRO A 33 -5.74 15.12 4.00
CA PRO A 33 -4.92 16.28 3.68
C PRO A 33 -5.30 17.50 4.51
N ARG A 34 -4.36 18.45 4.61
CA ARG A 34 -4.60 19.71 5.31
C ARG A 34 -5.78 20.48 4.69
N MET A 35 -6.63 21.02 5.55
CA MET A 35 -7.70 21.94 5.17
C MET A 35 -7.13 23.29 4.73
N GLY A 36 -7.75 23.92 3.73
CA GLY A 36 -7.38 25.24 3.25
C GLY A 36 -8.51 25.91 2.48
N ASN A 37 -8.24 27.11 1.95
CA ASN A 37 -9.18 27.80 1.08
C ASN A 37 -8.98 27.34 -0.37
N LEU A 38 -9.97 26.67 -0.93
CA LEU A 38 -9.99 26.16 -2.31
C LEU A 38 -10.06 27.27 -3.35
N ALA A 39 -10.49 28.49 -3.00
CA ALA A 39 -10.49 29.60 -3.95
C ALA A 39 -9.07 30.11 -4.27
N LEU A 40 -8.12 29.96 -3.34
CA LEU A 40 -6.75 30.47 -3.50
C LEU A 40 -6.05 29.82 -4.70
N GLY A 41 -5.49 30.65 -5.58
CA GLY A 41 -4.74 30.21 -6.77
C GLY A 41 -5.61 29.71 -7.93
N ARG A 42 -6.94 29.74 -7.78
CA ARG A 42 -7.91 29.39 -8.82
C ARG A 42 -8.60 30.65 -9.36
N LYS A 43 -9.14 30.55 -10.57
CA LYS A 43 -9.90 31.63 -11.18
C LYS A 43 -11.35 31.56 -10.68
N LEU A 44 -11.82 32.64 -10.07
CA LEU A 44 -13.24 32.88 -9.85
C LEU A 44 -13.85 33.55 -11.08
N TRP A 45 -15.06 33.13 -11.43
CA TRP A 45 -15.86 33.73 -12.48
C TRP A 45 -17.05 34.46 -11.88
N ALA A 46 -17.35 35.64 -12.41
CA ALA A 46 -18.59 36.36 -12.20
C ALA A 46 -19.20 36.69 -13.58
N ASP A 47 -20.52 36.86 -13.68
CA ASP A 47 -21.15 37.20 -14.96
C ASP A 47 -20.84 38.65 -15.35
N THR A 48 -20.82 39.57 -14.39
CA THR A 48 -20.47 40.98 -14.61
C THR A 48 -19.36 41.48 -13.68
N THR A 49 -18.75 42.61 -14.03
CA THR A 49 -17.79 43.34 -13.20
C THR A 49 -17.88 44.82 -13.55
N CYS A 50 -17.83 45.71 -12.55
CA CYS A 50 -17.91 47.14 -12.81
C CYS A 50 -16.75 47.65 -13.67
N GLY A 51 -17.01 48.71 -14.42
CA GLY A 51 -16.01 49.45 -15.18
C GLY A 51 -15.40 48.67 -16.34
N GLN A 52 -16.13 47.69 -16.89
CA GLN A 52 -15.66 46.82 -17.97
C GLN A 52 -15.54 47.56 -19.30
N ASN A 53 -16.48 48.46 -19.60
CA ASN A 53 -16.54 49.22 -20.85
C ASN A 53 -15.95 50.63 -20.71
N ALA A 54 -16.29 51.32 -19.62
CA ALA A 54 -15.86 52.69 -19.34
C ALA A 54 -15.70 52.88 -17.83
N THR A 55 -15.20 54.03 -17.40
CA THR A 55 -15.13 54.35 -15.97
C THR A 55 -16.53 54.61 -15.43
N GLU A 56 -16.92 53.86 -14.40
CA GLU A 56 -18.21 53.99 -13.71
C GLU A 56 -18.01 54.68 -12.35
N LEU A 57 -18.94 55.55 -11.96
CA LEU A 57 -19.00 56.08 -10.59
C LEU A 57 -19.80 55.10 -9.75
N TYR A 58 -19.36 54.80 -8.53
CA TYR A 58 -20.12 54.01 -7.58
C TYR A 58 -20.03 54.60 -6.18
N CYS A 59 -21.00 54.31 -5.34
CA CYS A 59 -21.06 54.80 -3.97
C CYS A 59 -21.50 53.70 -2.98
N PHE A 60 -21.02 53.79 -1.73
CA PHE A 60 -21.39 52.88 -0.64
C PHE A 60 -21.98 53.63 0.56
N TYR A 61 -23.08 53.11 1.11
CA TYR A 61 -23.63 53.52 2.40
C TYR A 61 -23.26 52.54 3.51
N SER A 62 -23.14 53.09 4.71
CA SER A 62 -23.05 52.32 5.95
C SER A 62 -23.88 53.01 7.00
N GLU A 63 -24.39 52.23 7.94
CA GLU A 63 -25.17 52.71 9.07
C GLU A 63 -24.29 53.15 10.25
N ASN A 64 -24.80 54.11 11.01
CA ASN A 64 -24.35 54.41 12.36
C ASN A 64 -25.03 53.49 13.38
N THR A 65 -24.59 53.53 14.64
CA THR A 65 -25.19 52.76 15.74
C THR A 65 -26.66 53.14 16.02
N ASP A 66 -27.06 54.35 15.63
CA ASP A 66 -28.44 54.87 15.73
C ASP A 66 -29.28 54.61 14.46
N LEU A 67 -28.80 53.76 13.53
CA LEU A 67 -29.44 53.43 12.25
C LEU A 67 -29.58 54.61 11.27
N THR A 68 -28.88 55.73 11.52
CA THR A 68 -28.77 56.82 10.54
C THR A 68 -27.75 56.46 9.45
N CYS A 69 -27.99 56.91 8.22
CA CYS A 69 -27.03 56.70 7.14
C CYS A 69 -25.80 57.58 7.35
N ARG A 70 -24.60 56.99 7.31
CA ARG A 70 -23.36 57.75 7.17
C ARG A 70 -23.29 58.42 5.79
N GLN A 71 -22.44 59.44 5.70
CA GLN A 71 -22.08 60.05 4.42
C GLN A 71 -21.56 58.98 3.44
N PRO A 72 -22.11 58.91 2.21
CA PRO A 72 -21.74 57.89 1.25
C PRO A 72 -20.29 58.08 0.81
N LYS A 73 -19.56 56.97 0.68
CA LYS A 73 -18.21 56.99 0.10
C LYS A 73 -18.31 56.62 -1.36
N CYS A 74 -18.04 57.57 -2.24
CA CYS A 74 -18.06 57.40 -3.69
C CYS A 74 -16.64 57.32 -4.25
N ASP A 75 -16.47 56.50 -5.28
CA ASP A 75 -15.19 56.35 -6.00
C ASP A 75 -15.46 55.86 -7.43
N LYS A 76 -14.40 55.72 -8.24
CA LYS A 76 -14.47 55.32 -9.65
C LYS A 76 -14.06 53.86 -9.83
N CYS A 77 -14.79 53.11 -10.65
CA CYS A 77 -14.43 51.76 -11.07
C CYS A 77 -13.99 51.75 -12.54
N ASN A 78 -12.84 51.12 -12.83
CA ASN A 78 -12.37 50.90 -14.19
C ASN A 78 -11.53 49.62 -14.25
N ALA A 79 -12.02 48.60 -14.96
CA ALA A 79 -11.40 47.27 -15.01
C ALA A 79 -10.04 47.26 -15.74
N ALA A 80 -9.75 48.25 -16.59
CA ALA A 80 -8.48 48.36 -17.29
C ALA A 80 -7.34 48.89 -16.40
N HIS A 81 -7.66 49.54 -15.28
CA HIS A 81 -6.69 50.15 -14.38
C HIS A 81 -6.62 49.39 -13.05
N PRO A 82 -5.51 48.71 -12.72
CA PRO A 82 -5.44 47.83 -11.53
C PRO A 82 -5.80 48.49 -10.19
N HIS A 83 -5.59 49.80 -10.03
CA HIS A 83 -5.92 50.53 -8.80
C HIS A 83 -7.40 50.90 -8.67
N LEU A 84 -8.16 50.83 -9.77
CA LEU A 84 -9.59 51.15 -9.84
C LEU A 84 -10.42 49.90 -10.18
N ALA A 85 -9.78 48.75 -10.39
CA ALA A 85 -10.40 47.52 -10.83
C ALA A 85 -10.85 46.67 -9.64
N HIS A 86 -12.09 46.18 -9.70
CA HIS A 86 -12.71 45.32 -8.67
C HIS A 86 -13.04 43.94 -9.26
N LEU A 87 -12.01 43.24 -9.75
CA LEU A 87 -12.15 41.97 -10.46
C LEU A 87 -12.54 40.80 -9.54
N PRO A 88 -13.16 39.72 -10.05
CA PRO A 88 -13.55 38.54 -9.26
C PRO A 88 -12.40 37.88 -8.48
N SER A 89 -11.16 38.04 -8.97
CA SER A 89 -9.95 37.55 -8.31
C SER A 89 -9.71 38.18 -6.94
N ALA A 90 -10.21 39.39 -6.69
CA ALA A 90 -10.10 40.05 -5.38
C ALA A 90 -10.81 39.25 -4.28
N MET A 91 -11.88 38.52 -4.60
CA MET A 91 -12.57 37.68 -3.60
C MET A 91 -11.76 36.44 -3.19
N ALA A 92 -10.81 36.01 -4.02
CA ALA A 92 -9.98 34.82 -3.80
C ALA A 92 -8.55 35.17 -3.40
N ASP A 93 -8.27 36.43 -3.06
CA ASP A 93 -6.95 36.83 -2.60
C ASP A 93 -6.76 36.52 -1.09
N SER A 94 -5.70 37.06 -0.51
CA SER A 94 -5.42 36.86 0.91
C SER A 94 -5.93 38.07 1.69
N SER A 95 -7.04 37.89 2.42
CA SER A 95 -7.68 38.92 3.26
C SER A 95 -6.73 39.57 4.27
N PHE A 96 -5.68 38.85 4.68
CA PHE A 96 -4.64 39.36 5.59
C PHE A 96 -3.59 40.25 4.89
N ARG A 97 -3.29 39.99 3.61
CA ARG A 97 -2.27 40.74 2.86
C ARG A 97 -2.85 41.90 2.07
N PHE A 98 -4.05 41.73 1.54
CA PHE A 98 -4.76 42.75 0.78
C PHE A 98 -6.07 43.08 1.51
N PRO A 99 -5.99 43.70 2.70
CA PRO A 99 -7.20 44.06 3.43
C PRO A 99 -8.00 45.06 2.59
N ARG A 100 -9.30 44.81 2.43
CA ARG A 100 -10.26 45.66 1.72
C ARG A 100 -10.13 45.68 0.19
N THR A 101 -9.62 44.63 -0.45
CA THR A 101 -9.92 44.36 -1.87
C THR A 101 -11.32 43.74 -1.96
N TRP A 102 -12.05 44.00 -3.04
CA TRP A 102 -13.36 43.39 -3.27
C TRP A 102 -13.62 43.21 -4.75
N TRP A 103 -14.54 42.30 -5.09
CA TRP A 103 -15.18 42.29 -6.39
C TRP A 103 -16.47 43.09 -6.36
N GLN A 104 -16.82 43.74 -7.47
CA GLN A 104 -18.04 44.51 -7.63
C GLN A 104 -18.70 44.22 -8.97
N SER A 105 -20.02 43.98 -8.96
CA SER A 105 -20.83 43.78 -10.17
C SER A 105 -21.03 45.09 -10.95
N GLU A 106 -21.54 44.97 -12.17
CA GLU A 106 -22.09 46.13 -12.91
C GLU A 106 -23.30 46.73 -12.18
N GLU A 107 -23.60 48.00 -12.48
CA GLU A 107 -24.76 48.71 -11.91
C GLU A 107 -26.10 48.12 -12.40
N ASP A 108 -27.13 48.28 -11.57
CA ASP A 108 -28.51 47.84 -11.83
C ASP A 108 -28.74 46.34 -12.09
N VAL A 109 -27.72 45.49 -11.91
CA VAL A 109 -27.85 44.04 -12.06
C VAL A 109 -28.60 43.42 -10.88
N HIS A 110 -29.71 42.73 -11.14
CA HIS A 110 -30.47 42.01 -10.10
C HIS A 110 -30.04 40.55 -9.94
N ARG A 111 -29.56 39.92 -11.02
CA ARG A 111 -29.19 38.51 -11.06
C ARG A 111 -27.73 38.39 -11.43
N GLU A 112 -26.98 37.72 -10.58
CA GLU A 112 -25.53 37.63 -10.73
C GLU A 112 -25.07 36.23 -10.32
N LYS A 113 -24.05 35.70 -10.99
CA LYS A 113 -23.58 34.33 -10.76
C LYS A 113 -22.09 34.35 -10.50
N ILE A 114 -21.69 33.78 -9.37
CA ILE A 114 -20.28 33.56 -9.03
C ILE A 114 -20.00 32.07 -9.09
N GLN A 115 -18.94 31.67 -9.79
CA GLN A 115 -18.61 30.27 -10.01
C GLN A 115 -17.13 30.00 -9.75
N LEU A 116 -16.87 28.92 -9.01
CA LEU A 116 -15.56 28.35 -8.76
C LEU A 116 -15.50 26.95 -9.39
N ASP A 117 -14.63 26.81 -10.38
CA ASP A 117 -14.36 25.53 -11.02
C ASP A 117 -13.09 24.91 -10.43
N LEU A 118 -13.17 23.64 -10.04
CA LEU A 118 -12.04 22.90 -9.49
C LEU A 118 -11.50 21.92 -10.53
N GLU A 119 -10.18 21.75 -10.55
CA GLU A 119 -9.48 20.91 -11.51
C GLU A 119 -9.58 19.39 -11.20
N ALA A 120 -10.15 19.04 -10.05
CA ALA A 120 -10.34 17.68 -9.56
C ALA A 120 -11.50 17.63 -8.55
N GLU A 121 -11.75 16.46 -7.94
CA GLU A 121 -12.71 16.34 -6.85
C GLU A 121 -12.10 16.79 -5.52
N PHE A 122 -12.85 17.59 -4.76
CA PHE A 122 -12.45 18.09 -3.44
C PHE A 122 -13.54 17.86 -2.40
N TYR A 123 -13.15 17.84 -1.13
CA TYR A 123 -14.08 17.99 -0.03
C TYR A 123 -14.30 19.45 0.30
N PHE A 124 -15.56 19.86 0.29
CA PHE A 124 -16.03 21.16 0.73
C PHE A 124 -16.72 21.04 2.09
N THR A 125 -16.32 21.89 3.03
CA THR A 125 -16.83 21.84 4.41
C THR A 125 -17.65 23.07 4.76
N HIS A 126 -17.16 24.26 4.40
CA HIS A 126 -17.88 25.50 4.67
C HIS A 126 -17.53 26.60 3.67
N LEU A 127 -18.52 27.44 3.38
CA LEU A 127 -18.38 28.68 2.62
C LEU A 127 -18.57 29.84 3.57
N ILE A 128 -17.70 30.84 3.45
CA ILE A 128 -17.85 32.15 4.11
C ILE A 128 -17.73 33.21 3.02
N MET A 129 -18.78 34.01 2.87
CA MET A 129 -18.77 35.19 2.01
C MET A 129 -18.89 36.43 2.87
N VAL A 130 -18.04 37.43 2.63
CA VAL A 130 -18.07 38.70 3.36
C VAL A 130 -18.46 39.81 2.40
N PHE A 131 -19.66 40.37 2.57
CA PHE A 131 -20.18 41.38 1.66
C PHE A 131 -19.72 42.78 2.06
N LYS A 132 -19.35 43.58 1.05
CA LYS A 132 -19.13 45.02 1.17
C LYS A 132 -20.42 45.81 0.97
N SER A 133 -21.24 45.39 0.01
CA SER A 133 -22.63 45.85 -0.12
C SER A 133 -23.51 45.17 0.96
N PRO A 134 -24.78 45.57 1.11
CA PRO A 134 -25.72 44.77 1.88
C PRO A 134 -25.83 43.36 1.29
N ARG A 135 -26.08 42.37 2.16
CA ARG A 135 -26.31 40.98 1.73
C ARG A 135 -27.56 40.90 0.85
N PRO A 136 -27.57 39.98 -0.14
CA PRO A 136 -28.70 39.81 -1.04
C PRO A 136 -29.99 39.49 -0.27
N ALA A 137 -31.11 40.03 -0.73
CA ALA A 137 -32.42 39.67 -0.20
C ALA A 137 -32.80 38.22 -0.55
N ALA A 138 -32.23 37.68 -1.64
CA ALA A 138 -32.37 36.28 -2.03
C ALA A 138 -31.12 35.80 -2.79
N MET A 139 -30.60 34.62 -2.43
CA MET A 139 -29.50 33.94 -3.13
C MET A 139 -29.57 32.41 -2.95
N VAL A 140 -28.91 31.66 -3.83
CA VAL A 140 -28.84 30.19 -3.80
C VAL A 140 -27.40 29.74 -3.93
N LEU A 141 -27.02 28.74 -3.14
CA LEU A 141 -25.74 28.04 -3.25
C LEU A 141 -25.97 26.67 -3.88
N ASP A 142 -25.27 26.38 -4.97
CA ASP A 142 -25.31 25.10 -5.68
C ASP A 142 -23.94 24.44 -5.71
N ARG A 143 -23.95 23.11 -5.89
CA ARG A 143 -22.76 22.33 -6.23
C ARG A 143 -22.94 21.50 -7.49
N SER A 144 -21.83 21.16 -8.10
CA SER A 144 -21.73 20.08 -9.10
C SER A 144 -20.72 19.04 -8.61
N GLN A 145 -21.03 17.76 -8.87
CA GLN A 145 -20.17 16.60 -8.57
C GLN A 145 -19.64 15.92 -9.84
N ASP A 146 -19.88 16.53 -11.00
CA ASP A 146 -19.65 15.95 -12.32
C ASP A 146 -19.10 16.98 -13.32
N PHE A 147 -18.26 17.89 -12.84
CA PHE A 147 -17.57 18.90 -13.63
C PHE A 147 -18.50 19.85 -14.41
N GLY A 148 -19.61 20.23 -13.77
CA GLY A 148 -20.50 21.31 -14.22
C GLY A 148 -21.69 20.83 -15.05
N LYS A 149 -21.80 19.52 -15.28
CA LYS A 149 -22.88 18.92 -16.09
C LYS A 149 -24.22 18.96 -15.36
N THR A 150 -24.25 18.60 -14.08
CA THR A 150 -25.44 18.68 -13.23
C THR A 150 -25.19 19.53 -12.00
N TRP A 151 -26.28 20.14 -11.51
CA TRP A 151 -26.23 21.06 -10.38
C TRP A 151 -27.30 20.68 -9.37
N LYS A 152 -26.90 20.61 -8.09
CA LYS A 152 -27.80 20.36 -6.96
C LYS A 152 -27.70 21.52 -5.97
N PRO A 153 -28.83 22.08 -5.50
CA PRO A 153 -28.81 23.11 -4.46
C PRO A 153 -28.26 22.57 -3.13
N TYR A 154 -27.36 23.33 -2.50
CA TYR A 154 -26.92 23.13 -1.12
C TYR A 154 -27.87 23.80 -0.13
N LYS A 155 -28.15 25.09 -0.36
CA LYS A 155 -28.91 25.93 0.57
C LYS A 155 -29.47 27.15 -0.15
N TYR A 156 -30.66 27.56 0.28
CA TYR A 156 -31.32 28.79 -0.13
C TYR A 156 -31.20 29.83 0.98
N PHE A 157 -31.03 31.09 0.60
CA PHE A 157 -30.96 32.22 1.53
C PHE A 157 -31.98 33.26 1.06
N ALA A 158 -32.91 33.64 1.92
CA ALA A 158 -33.86 34.71 1.64
C ALA A 158 -34.24 35.48 2.90
N THR A 159 -34.67 36.73 2.78
CA THR A 159 -35.29 37.47 3.91
C THR A 159 -36.57 36.79 4.39
N ASN A 160 -37.32 36.17 3.48
CA ASN A 160 -38.48 35.34 3.76
C ASN A 160 -38.47 34.11 2.84
N CYS A 161 -38.12 32.95 3.41
CA CYS A 161 -38.02 31.68 2.70
C CYS A 161 -39.35 31.23 2.09
N SER A 162 -40.45 31.35 2.84
CA SER A 162 -41.78 30.95 2.38
C SER A 162 -42.28 31.81 1.22
N ALA A 163 -42.10 33.13 1.32
CA ALA A 163 -42.55 34.05 0.28
C ALA A 163 -41.69 34.00 -1.00
N THR A 164 -40.37 33.78 -0.86
CA THR A 164 -39.43 33.85 -1.99
C THR A 164 -39.31 32.51 -2.72
N PHE A 165 -39.24 31.41 -1.98
CA PHE A 165 -38.96 30.08 -2.54
C PHE A 165 -40.04 29.04 -2.23
N GLY A 166 -41.06 29.38 -1.43
CA GLY A 166 -42.04 28.39 -0.96
C GLY A 166 -41.42 27.34 -0.02
N LEU A 167 -40.33 27.67 0.67
CA LEU A 167 -39.57 26.76 1.52
C LEU A 167 -39.67 27.14 2.99
N GLU A 168 -39.56 26.15 3.87
CA GLU A 168 -39.47 26.36 5.32
C GLU A 168 -38.10 26.94 5.71
N ASP A 169 -38.09 27.77 6.75
CA ASP A 169 -36.88 28.43 7.28
C ASP A 169 -36.21 27.58 8.37
N ASP A 170 -34.89 27.42 8.29
CA ASP A 170 -34.11 26.62 9.24
C ASP A 170 -34.02 27.21 10.65
N VAL A 171 -34.33 28.49 10.80
CA VAL A 171 -34.49 29.15 12.10
C VAL A 171 -35.72 28.61 12.83
N VAL A 172 -36.77 28.24 12.10
CA VAL A 172 -38.02 27.68 12.64
C VAL A 172 -37.95 26.16 12.68
N LYS A 173 -37.54 25.52 11.58
CA LYS A 173 -37.45 24.06 11.44
C LYS A 173 -36.01 23.65 11.20
N LYS A 174 -35.35 23.16 12.26
CA LYS A 174 -33.96 22.67 12.19
C LYS A 174 -33.81 21.65 11.05
N GLY A 175 -32.87 21.91 10.14
CA GLY A 175 -32.58 21.06 8.99
C GLY A 175 -33.31 21.44 7.70
N ALA A 176 -34.15 22.48 7.69
CA ALA A 176 -34.73 22.99 6.45
C ALA A 176 -33.64 23.50 5.47
N ILE A 177 -33.91 23.45 4.17
CA ILE A 177 -32.92 23.81 3.13
C ILE A 177 -32.80 25.32 2.89
N CYS A 178 -33.74 26.13 3.39
CA CYS A 178 -33.69 27.59 3.31
C CYS A 178 -33.35 28.21 4.68
N THR A 179 -32.70 29.37 4.69
CA THR A 179 -32.41 30.12 5.92
C THR A 179 -32.56 31.63 5.71
N SER A 180 -33.13 32.33 6.70
CA SER A 180 -33.12 33.80 6.76
C SER A 180 -32.00 34.38 7.62
N LYS A 181 -31.25 33.53 8.35
CA LYS A 181 -30.23 33.95 9.33
C LYS A 181 -29.18 34.91 8.75
N TYR A 182 -28.83 34.74 7.47
CA TYR A 182 -27.80 35.53 6.79
C TYR A 182 -28.35 36.48 5.73
N SER A 183 -29.66 36.77 5.75
CA SER A 183 -30.33 37.57 4.71
C SER A 183 -30.75 38.96 5.20
N SER A 184 -30.48 39.29 6.48
CA SER A 184 -30.80 40.61 7.04
C SER A 184 -30.06 41.74 6.31
N PRO A 185 -30.72 42.88 6.03
CA PRO A 185 -30.08 44.07 5.47
C PRO A 185 -28.95 44.63 6.32
N PHE A 186 -29.02 44.45 7.65
CA PHE A 186 -28.01 44.91 8.58
C PHE A 186 -27.07 43.79 9.02
N PRO A 187 -25.74 44.04 9.11
CA PRO A 187 -25.09 45.30 8.78
C PRO A 187 -25.03 45.55 7.27
N CYS A 188 -25.04 46.83 6.84
CA CYS A 188 -25.04 47.16 5.41
C CYS A 188 -23.66 46.98 4.74
N THR A 189 -22.61 46.81 5.54
CA THR A 189 -21.25 46.46 5.09
C THR A 189 -20.62 45.49 6.09
N GLY A 190 -19.81 44.56 5.61
CA GLY A 190 -19.18 43.52 6.44
C GLY A 190 -20.15 42.41 6.85
N GLY A 191 -21.32 42.32 6.23
CA GLY A 191 -22.28 41.26 6.47
C GLY A 191 -21.75 39.92 5.95
N GLU A 192 -21.76 38.90 6.81
CA GLU A 192 -21.31 37.56 6.44
C GLU A 192 -22.48 36.66 6.02
N VAL A 193 -22.22 35.78 5.06
CA VAL A 193 -23.07 34.62 4.71
C VAL A 193 -22.24 33.36 4.89
N ILE A 194 -22.72 32.44 5.73
CA ILE A 194 -22.00 31.21 6.06
C ILE A 194 -22.86 30.01 5.72
N PHE A 195 -22.25 29.04 5.04
CA PHE A 195 -22.82 27.72 4.85
C PHE A 195 -21.87 26.66 5.40
N LYS A 196 -22.42 25.64 6.07
CA LYS A 196 -21.67 24.45 6.52
C LYS A 196 -22.30 23.22 5.88
N ALA A 197 -21.50 22.48 5.11
CA ALA A 197 -21.95 21.29 4.38
C ALA A 197 -22.36 20.15 5.31
N LEU A 198 -21.64 20.01 6.43
CA LEU A 198 -22.03 19.14 7.55
C LEU A 198 -22.79 19.97 8.58
N SER A 199 -23.99 19.51 8.91
CA SER A 199 -24.76 19.95 10.07
C SER A 199 -25.09 18.71 10.90
N PRO A 200 -25.23 18.80 12.23
CA PRO A 200 -25.66 17.68 13.05
C PRO A 200 -26.94 17.04 12.46
N PRO A 201 -27.00 15.70 12.29
CA PRO A 201 -26.23 14.66 12.98
C PRO A 201 -25.00 14.10 12.23
N TYR A 202 -24.65 14.62 11.05
CA TYR A 202 -23.60 14.05 10.19
C TYR A 202 -22.19 14.09 10.79
N ASP A 203 -21.96 14.95 11.79
CA ASP A 203 -20.68 15.14 12.46
C ASP A 203 -20.21 13.89 13.26
N ALA A 204 -21.09 12.91 13.49
CA ALA A 204 -20.82 11.70 14.28
C ALA A 204 -20.60 10.42 13.43
N GLU A 205 -20.69 10.51 12.11
CA GLU A 205 -20.52 9.40 11.16
C GLU A 205 -19.11 9.37 10.55
N ASN A 206 -18.72 8.26 9.90
CA ASN A 206 -17.44 8.18 9.20
C ASN A 206 -17.41 9.22 8.06
N PRO A 207 -16.45 10.17 8.04
CA PRO A 207 -16.36 11.21 7.02
C PRO A 207 -16.09 10.69 5.60
N TYR A 208 -15.67 9.43 5.47
CA TYR A 208 -15.45 8.78 4.18
C TYR A 208 -16.60 7.83 3.77
N SER A 209 -17.71 7.80 4.52
CA SER A 209 -18.90 7.04 4.12
C SER A 209 -19.55 7.62 2.86
N ALA A 210 -20.22 6.79 2.06
CA ALA A 210 -20.87 7.23 0.82
C ALA A 210 -21.85 8.40 1.03
N LYS A 211 -22.58 8.40 2.15
CA LYS A 211 -23.55 9.44 2.51
C LYS A 211 -22.87 10.79 2.78
N VAL A 212 -21.76 10.78 3.52
CA VAL A 212 -20.98 12.01 3.80
C VAL A 212 -20.24 12.48 2.55
N GLN A 213 -19.69 11.54 1.76
CA GLN A 213 -19.05 11.86 0.48
C GLN A 213 -20.02 12.57 -0.49
N GLU A 214 -21.27 12.14 -0.61
CA GLU A 214 -22.27 12.81 -1.46
C GLU A 214 -22.56 14.26 -1.03
N GLN A 215 -22.33 14.57 0.24
CA GLN A 215 -22.54 15.90 0.79
C GLN A 215 -21.29 16.79 0.74
N LEU A 216 -20.08 16.23 0.85
CA LEU A 216 -18.83 17.02 0.85
C LEU A 216 -18.13 17.07 -0.49
N LYS A 217 -18.25 16.04 -1.32
CA LYS A 217 -17.54 15.95 -2.59
C LYS A 217 -18.12 16.99 -3.54
N ILE A 218 -17.25 17.82 -4.12
CA ILE A 218 -17.60 18.80 -5.15
C ILE A 218 -16.52 18.88 -6.23
N THR A 219 -16.94 19.31 -7.41
CA THR A 219 -16.06 19.69 -8.53
C THR A 219 -16.25 21.16 -8.90
N ASN A 220 -17.45 21.71 -8.67
CA ASN A 220 -17.72 23.13 -8.86
C ASN A 220 -18.63 23.64 -7.74
N LEU A 221 -18.47 24.92 -7.41
CA LEU A 221 -19.32 25.64 -6.48
C LEU A 221 -19.88 26.87 -7.19
N ARG A 222 -21.20 27.08 -7.11
CA ARG A 222 -21.87 28.22 -7.75
C ARG A 222 -22.76 28.93 -6.76
N VAL A 223 -22.65 30.24 -6.74
CA VAL A 223 -23.54 31.14 -6.00
C VAL A 223 -24.36 31.94 -7.00
N GLN A 224 -25.67 31.91 -6.84
CA GLN A 224 -26.61 32.71 -7.62
C GLN A 224 -27.22 33.78 -6.73
N LEU A 225 -26.86 35.04 -6.96
CA LEU A 225 -27.48 36.20 -6.33
C LEU A 225 -28.74 36.54 -7.15
N LEU A 226 -29.91 36.53 -6.51
CA LEU A 226 -31.19 36.66 -7.22
C LEU A 226 -31.88 38.01 -7.02
N LYS A 227 -31.69 38.62 -5.84
CA LYS A 227 -32.31 39.90 -5.50
C LYS A 227 -31.40 40.73 -4.62
N ARG A 228 -31.13 41.97 -5.03
CA ARG A 228 -30.36 42.96 -4.26
C ARG A 228 -31.16 43.45 -3.05
N GLN A 229 -30.46 44.10 -2.14
CA GLN A 229 -31.04 44.76 -0.98
C GLN A 229 -30.38 46.11 -0.78
N SER A 230 -31.18 47.14 -0.59
CA SER A 230 -30.68 48.49 -0.25
C SER A 230 -30.50 48.59 1.27
N CYS A 231 -29.59 49.45 1.71
CA CYS A 231 -29.41 49.72 3.14
C CYS A 231 -30.62 50.51 3.68
N PRO A 232 -31.40 49.98 4.63
CA PRO A 232 -32.61 50.63 5.13
C PRO A 232 -32.29 51.60 6.27
N CYS A 233 -31.21 52.37 6.15
CA CYS A 233 -30.85 53.40 7.12
C CYS A 233 -31.68 54.68 6.93
N GLN A 234 -31.91 55.43 8.00
CA GLN A 234 -32.66 56.68 7.94
C GLN A 234 -31.77 57.80 7.39
N ARG A 235 -32.21 58.43 6.28
CA ARG A 235 -31.56 59.60 5.68
C ARG A 235 -32.17 60.87 6.28
N ASN A 236 -31.31 61.80 6.70
CA ASN A 236 -31.77 63.14 7.11
C ASN A 236 -32.00 64.07 5.89
N ASP A 237 -31.42 63.75 4.73
CA ASP A 237 -31.55 64.54 3.51
C ASP A 237 -32.62 63.96 2.56
N LEU A 238 -33.71 64.72 2.41
CA LEU A 238 -34.92 64.41 1.63
C LEU A 238 -34.80 64.67 0.11
N ASN A 239 -33.64 65.08 -0.38
CA ASN A 239 -33.47 65.43 -1.79
C ASN A 239 -32.53 64.44 -2.49
N GLU A 240 -33.05 63.84 -3.56
CA GLU A 240 -32.43 62.87 -4.48
C GLU A 240 -32.37 61.40 -4.03
N GLU A 241 -32.99 60.54 -4.85
CA GLU A 241 -32.75 59.10 -4.81
C GLU A 241 -31.24 58.83 -4.95
N PRO A 242 -30.70 57.89 -4.18
CA PRO A 242 -29.28 57.61 -4.23
C PRO A 242 -28.92 57.01 -5.61
N GLN A 243 -28.21 57.78 -6.44
CA GLN A 243 -27.67 57.34 -7.74
C GLN A 243 -26.34 56.58 -7.56
N HIS A 244 -26.15 55.47 -8.27
CA HIS A 244 -24.92 54.66 -8.29
C HIS A 244 -24.65 53.72 -7.09
N PHE A 245 -25.70 53.08 -6.56
CA PHE A 245 -25.63 52.17 -5.40
C PHE A 245 -26.14 50.76 -5.71
N THR A 246 -26.50 50.50 -6.96
CA THR A 246 -27.30 49.34 -7.36
C THR A 246 -26.43 48.16 -7.80
N HIS A 247 -25.37 47.86 -7.05
CA HIS A 247 -24.41 46.81 -7.36
C HIS A 247 -24.23 45.83 -6.18
N TYR A 248 -23.74 44.63 -6.48
CA TYR A 248 -23.23 43.69 -5.49
C TYR A 248 -21.74 43.96 -5.25
N ALA A 249 -21.28 43.81 -4.02
CA ALA A 249 -19.86 43.86 -3.71
C ALA A 249 -19.48 42.87 -2.60
N ILE A 250 -18.41 42.11 -2.81
CA ILE A 250 -17.94 41.03 -1.92
C ILE A 250 -16.45 41.20 -1.67
N TYR A 251 -16.07 41.34 -0.40
CA TYR A 251 -14.68 41.36 0.02
C TYR A 251 -14.03 39.98 -0.19
N ASP A 252 -14.59 38.94 0.43
CA ASP A 252 -13.95 37.63 0.49
C ASP A 252 -14.92 36.50 0.10
N PHE A 253 -14.43 35.55 -0.69
CA PHE A 253 -15.09 34.30 -1.05
C PHE A 253 -14.22 33.12 -0.59
N ILE A 254 -14.46 32.69 0.65
CA ILE A 254 -13.63 31.70 1.34
C ILE A 254 -14.31 30.33 1.25
N VAL A 255 -13.76 29.45 0.44
CA VAL A 255 -14.26 28.08 0.25
C VAL A 255 -13.36 27.12 1.01
N LYS A 256 -13.77 26.69 2.19
CA LYS A 256 -12.92 25.85 3.04
C LYS A 256 -13.14 24.38 2.74
N GLY A 257 -12.04 23.70 2.47
CA GLY A 257 -12.05 22.33 2.02
C GLY A 257 -10.68 21.67 2.09
N SER A 258 -10.63 20.41 1.67
CA SER A 258 -9.39 19.67 1.48
C SER A 258 -9.45 18.87 0.19
N CYS A 259 -8.27 18.44 -0.26
CA CYS A 259 -8.15 17.40 -1.27
C CYS A 259 -8.86 16.11 -0.80
N PHE A 260 -9.56 15.44 -1.72
CA PHE A 260 -10.31 14.21 -1.44
C PHE A 260 -9.46 12.97 -1.75
N CYS A 261 -9.16 12.15 -0.74
CA CYS A 261 -8.26 10.99 -0.88
C CYS A 261 -8.77 9.70 -0.21
N ASN A 262 -10.08 9.60 0.05
CA ASN A 262 -10.71 8.44 0.73
C ASN A 262 -10.05 8.02 2.06
N GLY A 263 -9.33 8.92 2.73
CA GLY A 263 -8.64 8.62 3.98
C GLY A 263 -7.26 7.94 3.84
N HIS A 264 -6.71 7.86 2.62
CA HIS A 264 -5.43 7.21 2.32
C HIS A 264 -4.32 8.18 1.87
N ALA A 265 -4.46 9.48 2.08
CA ALA A 265 -3.36 10.42 1.89
C ALA A 265 -3.48 11.63 2.83
N ASP A 266 -2.35 12.14 3.29
CA ASP A 266 -2.21 13.33 4.13
C ASP A 266 -1.64 14.54 3.35
N GLN A 267 -1.22 14.32 2.10
CA GLN A 267 -0.63 15.32 1.22
C GLN A 267 -1.14 15.18 -0.22
N CYS A 268 -1.26 16.32 -0.89
CA CYS A 268 -1.64 16.40 -2.30
C CYS A 268 -0.67 17.27 -3.09
N ILE A 269 -0.49 16.89 -4.35
CA ILE A 269 0.37 17.54 -5.34
C ILE A 269 -0.48 18.13 -6.46
N PRO A 270 0.06 19.09 -7.24
CA PRO A 270 -0.65 19.67 -8.37
C PRO A 270 -1.16 18.60 -9.37
N VAL A 271 -2.38 18.81 -9.86
CA VAL A 271 -2.95 17.98 -10.92
C VAL A 271 -2.23 18.26 -12.24
N HIS A 272 -1.99 17.23 -13.04
CA HIS A 272 -1.28 17.37 -14.31
C HIS A 272 -2.04 18.30 -15.26
N GLY A 273 -1.33 19.26 -15.88
CA GLY A 273 -1.92 20.24 -16.80
C GLY A 273 -2.55 21.47 -16.13
N PHE A 274 -2.78 21.45 -14.82
CA PHE A 274 -3.29 22.61 -14.10
C PHE A 274 -2.18 23.64 -13.86
N ARG A 275 -2.43 24.90 -14.21
CA ARG A 275 -1.53 26.04 -13.97
C ARG A 275 -2.22 27.03 -13.03
N PRO A 276 -1.73 27.21 -11.79
CA PRO A 276 -2.32 28.18 -10.88
C PRO A 276 -2.10 29.61 -11.38
N VAL A 277 -3.03 30.50 -11.01
CA VAL A 277 -2.84 31.93 -11.24
C VAL A 277 -1.65 32.39 -10.38
N LYS A 278 -0.61 32.94 -11.01
CA LYS A 278 0.61 33.41 -10.33
C LYS A 278 0.28 34.63 -9.49
N VAL A 279 0.06 34.42 -8.19
CA VAL A 279 -0.04 35.50 -7.20
C VAL A 279 1.24 35.49 -6.36
N PRO A 280 1.95 36.62 -6.22
CA PRO A 280 3.15 36.68 -5.39
C PRO A 280 2.90 36.19 -3.95
N GLY A 281 3.64 35.17 -3.52
CA GLY A 281 3.65 34.67 -2.14
C GLY A 281 2.50 33.72 -1.75
N THR A 282 1.75 33.12 -2.68
CA THR A 282 0.75 32.08 -2.35
C THR A 282 1.38 30.70 -2.15
N PHE A 283 1.98 30.46 -0.98
CA PHE A 283 2.60 29.18 -0.60
C PHE A 283 1.60 28.12 -0.05
N HIS A 284 0.29 28.43 0.00
CA HIS A 284 -0.70 27.63 0.73
C HIS A 284 -1.92 27.23 -0.13
N MET A 285 -1.72 27.07 -1.44
CA MET A 285 -2.77 26.52 -2.31
C MET A 285 -3.06 25.06 -1.93
N VAL A 286 -4.35 24.69 -1.90
CA VAL A 286 -4.76 23.29 -1.75
C VAL A 286 -4.73 22.62 -3.12
N HIS A 287 -3.88 21.61 -3.30
CA HIS A 287 -3.78 20.83 -4.54
C HIS A 287 -4.74 19.64 -4.57
N GLY A 288 -5.05 19.11 -5.76
CA GLY A 288 -6.10 18.10 -5.96
C GLY A 288 -5.68 16.65 -6.23
N LYS A 289 -4.39 16.35 -6.48
CA LYS A 289 -3.94 14.96 -6.73
C LYS A 289 -3.32 14.36 -5.47
N CYS A 290 -3.85 13.24 -5.01
CA CYS A 290 -3.39 12.59 -3.79
C CYS A 290 -2.03 11.92 -3.93
N MET A 291 -1.21 12.01 -2.88
CA MET A 291 -0.03 11.17 -2.70
C MET A 291 -0.43 9.92 -1.92
N CYS A 292 -1.02 8.94 -2.63
CA CYS A 292 -1.64 7.78 -2.02
C CYS A 292 -0.70 6.94 -1.15
N LYS A 293 -1.25 6.47 -0.03
CA LYS A 293 -0.66 5.56 0.97
C LYS A 293 -1.54 4.31 1.08
N HIS A 294 -1.31 3.46 2.09
CA HIS A 294 -2.15 2.27 2.33
C HIS A 294 -2.24 1.33 1.10
N ASN A 295 -1.18 1.30 0.28
CA ASN A 295 -1.12 0.57 -0.99
C ASN A 295 -2.27 0.87 -1.96
N THR A 296 -2.80 2.09 -1.91
CA THR A 296 -3.83 2.59 -2.83
C THR A 296 -3.21 3.36 -4.00
N ALA A 297 -3.99 3.54 -5.05
CA ALA A 297 -3.63 4.21 -6.28
C ALA A 297 -4.82 4.98 -6.87
N GLY A 298 -4.56 5.79 -7.89
CA GLY A 298 -5.53 6.69 -8.52
C GLY A 298 -5.34 8.15 -8.11
N SER A 299 -6.17 9.04 -8.66
CA SER A 299 -6.13 10.48 -8.35
C SER A 299 -6.57 10.80 -6.91
N HIS A 300 -7.48 9.97 -6.38
CA HIS A 300 -8.15 10.12 -5.09
C HIS A 300 -8.02 8.86 -4.22
N CYS A 301 -7.04 8.00 -4.52
CA CYS A 301 -6.80 6.75 -3.80
C CYS A 301 -7.99 5.78 -3.80
N GLN A 302 -8.76 5.80 -4.89
CA GLN A 302 -10.00 5.05 -5.07
C GLN A 302 -9.80 3.62 -5.63
N HIS A 303 -8.56 3.23 -5.88
CA HIS A 303 -8.20 1.90 -6.36
C HIS A 303 -7.06 1.34 -5.50
N CYS A 304 -6.90 0.02 -5.49
CA CYS A 304 -5.68 -0.59 -4.97
C CYS A 304 -4.54 -0.45 -5.98
N ALA A 305 -3.30 -0.44 -5.47
CA ALA A 305 -2.12 -0.53 -6.32
C ALA A 305 -2.12 -1.85 -7.12
N PRO A 306 -1.47 -1.94 -8.29
CA PRO A 306 -1.65 -3.06 -9.22
C PRO A 306 -1.40 -4.46 -8.65
N LEU A 307 -0.47 -4.62 -7.69
CA LEU A 307 -0.18 -5.90 -7.02
C LEU A 307 -0.92 -6.09 -5.69
N PHE A 308 -1.90 -5.24 -5.36
CA PHE A 308 -2.55 -5.19 -4.04
C PHE A 308 -4.05 -5.48 -4.07
N ASN A 309 -4.49 -6.27 -5.04
CA ASN A 309 -5.89 -6.64 -5.24
C ASN A 309 -6.28 -7.98 -4.57
N ASP A 310 -5.67 -8.33 -3.43
CA ASP A 310 -5.97 -9.59 -2.73
C ASP A 310 -7.25 -9.54 -1.87
N ARG A 311 -7.77 -8.34 -1.63
CA ARG A 311 -9.04 -8.06 -0.97
C ARG A 311 -9.72 -6.87 -1.68
N PRO A 312 -11.05 -6.71 -1.58
CA PRO A 312 -11.71 -5.56 -2.18
C PRO A 312 -11.22 -4.25 -1.57
N TRP A 313 -11.18 -3.21 -2.38
CA TRP A 313 -10.86 -1.86 -1.94
C TRP A 313 -11.94 -1.33 -0.98
N GLU A 314 -11.53 -0.57 0.03
CA GLU A 314 -12.41 0.11 0.96
C GLU A 314 -11.77 1.44 1.39
N ALA A 315 -12.57 2.50 1.52
CA ALA A 315 -12.09 3.76 2.08
C ALA A 315 -11.65 3.57 3.54
N ALA A 316 -10.70 4.38 4.01
CA ALA A 316 -10.33 4.36 5.41
C ALA A 316 -11.51 4.83 6.29
N ASP A 317 -11.50 4.44 7.56
CA ASP A 317 -12.51 4.85 8.51
C ASP A 317 -12.00 5.99 9.39
N GLY A 318 -12.52 7.19 9.18
CA GLY A 318 -12.14 8.37 9.95
C GLY A 318 -12.65 8.36 11.39
N LYS A 319 -13.65 7.53 11.70
CA LYS A 319 -14.24 7.41 13.05
C LYS A 319 -13.43 6.45 13.92
N THR A 320 -13.10 5.28 13.39
CA THR A 320 -12.28 4.28 14.13
C THR A 320 -10.78 4.50 13.95
N GLY A 321 -10.38 5.22 12.90
CA GLY A 321 -8.99 5.38 12.48
C GLY A 321 -8.46 4.18 11.68
N ALA A 322 -9.31 3.21 11.34
CA ALA A 322 -8.89 2.02 10.59
C ALA A 322 -8.41 2.43 9.18
N PRO A 323 -7.19 2.04 8.76
CA PRO A 323 -6.62 2.47 7.49
C PRO A 323 -7.23 1.78 6.27
N ASN A 324 -7.86 0.62 6.45
CA ASN A 324 -8.44 -0.21 5.38
C ASN A 324 -7.52 -0.38 4.16
N GLU A 325 -6.24 -0.68 4.42
CA GLU A 325 -5.22 -0.72 3.37
C GLU A 325 -5.38 -1.87 2.37
N CYS A 326 -4.99 -1.66 1.12
CA CYS A 326 -4.99 -2.72 0.13
C CYS A 326 -3.95 -3.79 0.47
N ARG A 327 -4.27 -5.06 0.17
CA ARG A 327 -3.45 -6.21 0.55
C ARG A 327 -2.77 -6.83 -0.66
N THR A 328 -1.47 -7.07 -0.54
CA THR A 328 -0.63 -7.64 -1.61
C THR A 328 -1.08 -9.03 -2.03
N CYS A 329 -1.08 -9.28 -3.34
CA CYS A 329 -1.32 -10.59 -3.93
C CYS A 329 -0.09 -11.47 -3.78
N LYS A 330 -0.32 -12.77 -3.55
CA LYS A 330 0.76 -13.75 -3.41
C LYS A 330 1.15 -14.32 -4.76
N CYS A 331 2.03 -13.63 -5.48
CA CYS A 331 2.49 -14.06 -6.81
C CYS A 331 3.90 -14.67 -6.84
N ASN A 332 4.45 -14.97 -5.65
CA ASN A 332 5.80 -15.53 -5.48
C ASN A 332 6.94 -14.72 -6.16
N GLY A 333 6.71 -13.46 -6.56
CA GLY A 333 7.70 -12.66 -7.29
C GLY A 333 7.73 -12.94 -8.80
N HIS A 334 6.68 -13.56 -9.36
CA HIS A 334 6.56 -13.83 -10.80
C HIS A 334 5.42 -13.04 -11.47
N ALA A 335 4.85 -12.04 -10.81
CA ALA A 335 3.90 -11.11 -11.42
C ALA A 335 4.03 -9.72 -10.81
N GLU A 336 3.80 -8.68 -11.62
CA GLU A 336 3.80 -7.28 -11.19
C GLU A 336 2.39 -6.74 -10.95
N THR A 337 1.37 -7.42 -11.48
CA THR A 337 -0.05 -7.05 -11.33
C THR A 337 -0.90 -8.26 -10.95
N CYS A 338 -2.03 -7.98 -10.32
CA CYS A 338 -3.06 -8.97 -10.02
C CYS A 338 -4.43 -8.30 -10.05
N HIS A 339 -5.48 -9.09 -10.24
CA HIS A 339 -6.86 -8.66 -10.09
C HIS A 339 -7.56 -9.39 -8.95
N PHE A 340 -8.66 -8.79 -8.49
CA PHE A 340 -9.52 -9.38 -7.47
C PHE A 340 -10.61 -10.24 -8.14
N ASP A 341 -10.78 -11.47 -7.67
CA ASP A 341 -11.84 -12.38 -8.07
C ASP A 341 -12.75 -12.70 -6.87
N VAL A 342 -14.05 -12.45 -7.03
CA VAL A 342 -15.05 -12.63 -5.98
C VAL A 342 -15.30 -14.11 -5.66
N HIS A 343 -15.25 -15.00 -6.65
CA HIS A 343 -15.48 -16.42 -6.45
C HIS A 343 -14.32 -17.06 -5.67
N VAL A 344 -13.09 -16.65 -5.98
CA VAL A 344 -11.91 -17.04 -5.20
C VAL A 344 -12.01 -16.52 -3.76
N TRP A 345 -12.43 -15.27 -3.59
CA TRP A 345 -12.61 -14.65 -2.28
C TRP A 345 -13.61 -15.42 -1.41
N GLU A 346 -14.79 -15.74 -1.94
CA GLU A 346 -15.82 -16.50 -1.24
C GLU A 346 -15.35 -17.93 -0.94
N ALA A 347 -14.71 -18.60 -1.89
CA ALA A 347 -14.16 -19.94 -1.71
C ALA A 347 -13.08 -20.00 -0.61
N SER A 348 -12.35 -18.91 -0.39
CA SER A 348 -11.37 -18.79 0.70
C SER A 348 -11.98 -18.49 2.09
N GLY A 349 -13.30 -18.31 2.17
CA GLY A 349 -14.00 -17.88 3.38
C GLY A 349 -13.77 -16.39 3.68
N ASN A 350 -13.82 -15.54 2.65
CA ASN A 350 -13.57 -14.10 2.72
C ASN A 350 -12.18 -13.75 3.25
N ARG A 351 -11.17 -14.51 2.85
CA ARG A 351 -9.79 -14.35 3.33
C ARG A 351 -8.82 -13.87 2.27
N SER A 352 -8.93 -14.27 1.00
CA SER A 352 -8.00 -13.94 -0.09
C SER A 352 -8.68 -14.20 -1.44
N GLY A 353 -8.60 -13.22 -2.33
CA GLY A 353 -9.27 -13.23 -3.64
C GLY A 353 -8.36 -12.80 -4.79
N GLY A 354 -7.06 -12.60 -4.53
CA GLY A 354 -6.12 -12.15 -5.55
C GLY A 354 -5.78 -13.26 -6.54
N VAL A 355 -5.73 -12.89 -7.82
CA VAL A 355 -5.29 -13.75 -8.93
C VAL A 355 -4.20 -13.00 -9.70
N CYS A 356 -3.03 -13.61 -9.82
CA CYS A 356 -1.88 -13.00 -10.48
C CYS A 356 -2.06 -12.96 -12.00
N ASP A 357 -1.73 -11.84 -12.59
CA ASP A 357 -1.77 -11.66 -14.04
C ASP A 357 -0.40 -11.95 -14.65
N ASP A 358 -0.39 -12.50 -15.87
CA ASP A 358 0.81 -12.68 -16.69
C ASP A 358 2.02 -13.28 -15.96
N CYS A 359 1.82 -14.46 -15.36
CA CYS A 359 2.88 -15.18 -14.65
C CYS A 359 4.17 -15.32 -15.51
N GLN A 360 5.21 -14.65 -15.04
CA GLN A 360 6.55 -14.60 -15.61
C GLN A 360 7.37 -15.83 -15.23
N HIS A 361 8.63 -15.89 -15.68
CA HIS A 361 9.58 -16.91 -15.23
C HIS A 361 9.11 -18.36 -15.47
N ASN A 362 8.32 -18.58 -16.53
CA ASN A 362 7.72 -19.87 -16.88
C ASN A 362 6.89 -20.51 -15.76
N THR A 363 6.25 -19.68 -14.93
CA THR A 363 5.34 -20.10 -13.88
C THR A 363 3.87 -19.99 -14.32
N GLU A 364 3.00 -20.73 -13.65
CA GLU A 364 1.56 -20.70 -13.88
C GLU A 364 0.78 -20.93 -12.57
N GLY A 365 -0.54 -20.89 -12.68
CA GLY A 365 -1.47 -20.99 -11.57
C GLY A 365 -1.82 -19.63 -10.98
N GLN A 366 -2.85 -19.61 -10.13
CA GLN A 366 -3.41 -18.40 -9.54
C GLN A 366 -2.37 -17.51 -8.82
N HIS A 367 -1.37 -18.12 -8.20
CA HIS A 367 -0.32 -17.49 -7.42
C HIS A 367 1.04 -17.62 -8.09
N CYS A 368 1.06 -17.95 -9.39
CA CYS A 368 2.25 -18.31 -10.13
C CYS A 368 3.08 -19.40 -9.41
N GLN A 369 2.41 -20.33 -8.73
CA GLN A 369 3.00 -21.22 -7.72
C GLN A 369 3.54 -22.56 -8.26
N ARG A 370 3.44 -22.78 -9.57
CA ARG A 370 3.94 -24.00 -10.24
C ARG A 370 4.59 -23.63 -11.57
N CYS A 371 5.39 -24.53 -12.13
CA CYS A 371 5.98 -24.35 -13.44
C CYS A 371 4.99 -24.70 -14.55
N LYS A 372 5.05 -23.99 -15.68
CA LYS A 372 4.29 -24.30 -16.89
C LYS A 372 4.65 -25.69 -17.43
N PRO A 373 3.74 -26.38 -18.14
CA PRO A 373 4.09 -27.58 -18.90
C PRO A 373 5.32 -27.36 -19.78
N GLY A 374 6.24 -28.33 -19.77
CA GLY A 374 7.55 -28.21 -20.42
C GLY A 374 8.63 -27.58 -19.54
N PHE A 375 8.32 -27.24 -18.28
CA PHE A 375 9.26 -26.82 -17.26
C PHE A 375 9.06 -27.63 -15.97
N TYR A 376 10.12 -27.74 -15.18
CA TYR A 376 10.11 -28.41 -13.88
C TYR A 376 10.82 -27.57 -12.80
N ARG A 377 10.52 -27.89 -11.56
CA ARG A 377 10.99 -27.16 -10.37
C ARG A 377 12.45 -27.45 -10.05
N ASP A 378 13.32 -26.45 -10.07
CA ASP A 378 14.71 -26.58 -9.58
C ASP A 378 14.81 -26.38 -8.06
N LEU A 379 14.72 -27.47 -7.29
CA LEU A 379 14.77 -27.45 -5.83
C LEU A 379 16.04 -26.80 -5.23
N ARG A 380 17.10 -26.56 -6.02
CA ARG A 380 18.32 -25.88 -5.57
C ARG A 380 18.15 -24.36 -5.41
N ARG A 381 17.11 -23.78 -6.02
CA ARG A 381 16.77 -22.36 -5.95
C ARG A 381 15.52 -22.13 -5.10
N PRO A 382 15.34 -20.98 -4.44
CA PRO A 382 14.02 -20.63 -3.90
C PRO A 382 13.02 -20.46 -5.03
N PHE A 383 11.74 -20.71 -4.77
CA PHE A 383 10.73 -20.64 -5.83
C PHE A 383 10.57 -19.23 -6.39
N SER A 384 10.78 -18.18 -5.58
CA SER A 384 10.71 -16.79 -6.02
C SER A 384 11.85 -16.34 -6.95
N ALA A 385 12.82 -17.19 -7.24
CA ALA A 385 13.91 -16.86 -8.14
C ALA A 385 13.42 -16.88 -9.60
N PRO A 386 13.91 -15.98 -10.48
CA PRO A 386 13.60 -16.01 -11.90
C PRO A 386 13.90 -17.34 -12.61
N ASP A 387 14.91 -18.07 -12.12
CA ASP A 387 15.36 -19.37 -12.63
C ASP A 387 14.78 -20.58 -11.86
N ALA A 388 13.67 -20.40 -11.13
CA ALA A 388 13.05 -21.47 -10.33
C ALA A 388 12.45 -22.61 -11.16
N CYS A 389 12.08 -22.33 -12.42
CA CYS A 389 11.53 -23.27 -13.39
C CYS A 389 12.52 -23.51 -14.53
N LYS A 390 13.01 -24.75 -14.63
CA LYS A 390 13.96 -25.18 -15.67
C LYS A 390 13.24 -25.88 -16.81
N PRO A 391 13.65 -25.67 -18.07
CA PRO A 391 13.04 -26.36 -19.20
C PRO A 391 13.31 -27.86 -19.14
N CYS A 392 12.32 -28.66 -19.52
CA CYS A 392 12.50 -30.09 -19.74
C CYS A 392 13.49 -30.32 -20.89
N SER A 393 14.32 -31.35 -20.77
CA SER A 393 15.25 -31.78 -21.83
C SER A 393 14.94 -33.20 -22.28
N CYS A 394 13.67 -33.48 -22.58
CA CYS A 394 13.21 -34.80 -23.01
C CYS A 394 13.65 -35.09 -24.46
N HIS A 395 14.27 -36.25 -24.68
CA HIS A 395 14.73 -36.64 -26.01
C HIS A 395 13.51 -36.96 -26.91
N PRO A 396 13.35 -36.28 -28.06
CA PRO A 396 12.13 -36.37 -28.87
C PRO A 396 11.83 -37.78 -29.38
N VAL A 397 12.87 -38.59 -29.64
CA VAL A 397 12.73 -39.97 -30.10
C VAL A 397 12.51 -40.95 -28.93
N GLY A 398 13.18 -40.73 -27.79
CA GLY A 398 13.22 -41.71 -26.69
C GLY A 398 12.10 -41.51 -25.67
N SER A 399 11.47 -40.34 -25.64
CA SER A 399 10.35 -40.05 -24.76
C SER A 399 9.02 -40.52 -25.34
N ALA A 400 8.15 -41.07 -24.51
CA ALA A 400 6.84 -41.57 -24.88
C ALA A 400 5.85 -40.40 -25.03
N ILE A 401 5.02 -40.45 -26.08
CA ILE A 401 3.91 -39.50 -26.26
C ILE A 401 2.69 -40.07 -25.54
N LEU A 402 2.13 -39.32 -24.61
CA LEU A 402 0.91 -39.72 -23.91
C LEU A 402 -0.32 -39.45 -24.81
N PRO A 403 -1.31 -40.37 -24.86
CA PRO A 403 -2.41 -40.30 -25.83
C PRO A 403 -3.31 -39.05 -25.70
N ALA A 404 -3.21 -38.32 -24.58
CA ALA A 404 -3.99 -37.11 -24.32
C ALA A 404 -3.32 -35.81 -24.80
N ASN A 405 -2.03 -35.81 -25.16
CA ASN A 405 -1.28 -34.60 -25.53
C ASN A 405 -0.36 -34.86 -26.74
N SER A 406 -0.30 -33.91 -27.67
CA SER A 406 0.58 -33.96 -28.85
C SER A 406 2.06 -33.68 -28.53
N MET A 407 2.41 -33.41 -27.28
CA MET A 407 3.77 -33.13 -26.80
C MET A 407 4.05 -33.85 -25.47
N THR A 408 5.26 -34.38 -25.34
CA THR A 408 5.75 -35.00 -24.11
C THR A 408 6.33 -33.95 -23.17
N PHE A 409 5.75 -33.82 -21.98
CA PHE A 409 6.30 -32.98 -20.91
C PHE A 409 6.96 -33.85 -19.84
N CYS A 410 8.02 -33.34 -19.23
CA CYS A 410 8.61 -33.97 -18.05
C CYS A 410 7.73 -33.74 -16.82
N ASP A 411 7.97 -34.54 -15.78
CA ASP A 411 7.32 -34.36 -14.48
C ASP A 411 7.73 -32.99 -13.88
N PRO A 412 6.76 -32.10 -13.55
CA PRO A 412 7.05 -30.76 -13.05
C PRO A 412 7.82 -30.72 -11.71
N SER A 413 7.86 -31.81 -10.96
CA SER A 413 8.48 -31.87 -9.63
C SER A 413 9.97 -32.20 -9.66
N ASN A 414 10.41 -33.06 -10.58
CA ASN A 414 11.77 -33.58 -10.64
C ASN A 414 12.45 -33.46 -12.02
N GLY A 415 11.67 -33.20 -13.09
CA GLY A 415 12.18 -33.06 -14.45
C GLY A 415 12.34 -34.37 -15.21
N ASP A 416 11.85 -35.50 -14.68
CA ASP A 416 11.97 -36.81 -15.32
C ASP A 416 11.02 -36.93 -16.52
N CYS A 417 11.57 -37.37 -17.65
CA CYS A 417 10.82 -37.59 -18.87
C CYS A 417 10.21 -39.00 -18.89
N PRO A 418 8.97 -39.17 -19.38
CA PRO A 418 8.40 -40.50 -19.55
C PRO A 418 9.10 -41.20 -20.74
N CYS A 419 9.85 -42.26 -20.48
CA CYS A 419 10.65 -42.95 -21.50
C CYS A 419 9.89 -44.09 -22.19
N LYS A 420 10.21 -44.33 -23.46
CA LYS A 420 9.76 -45.50 -24.23
C LYS A 420 10.34 -46.80 -23.66
N PRO A 421 9.76 -47.98 -23.98
CA PRO A 421 10.29 -49.26 -23.53
C PRO A 421 11.78 -49.44 -23.86
N GLY A 422 12.55 -49.92 -22.88
CA GLY A 422 14.00 -50.15 -23.03
C GLY A 422 14.86 -48.88 -23.04
N VAL A 423 14.30 -47.69 -22.89
CA VAL A 423 15.01 -46.40 -22.82
C VAL A 423 15.11 -45.95 -21.35
N ALA A 424 16.24 -45.31 -20.98
CA ALA A 424 16.53 -44.87 -19.62
C ALA A 424 17.14 -43.46 -19.57
N GLY A 425 17.38 -42.98 -18.34
CA GLY A 425 17.90 -41.64 -18.04
C GLY A 425 16.79 -40.60 -17.87
N PRO A 426 17.06 -39.48 -17.16
CA PRO A 426 16.07 -38.43 -16.90
C PRO A 426 15.60 -37.74 -18.18
N HIS A 427 16.36 -37.88 -19.26
CA HIS A 427 16.11 -37.29 -20.57
C HIS A 427 15.69 -38.30 -21.64
N CYS A 428 15.60 -39.60 -21.30
CA CYS A 428 15.30 -40.68 -22.26
C CYS A 428 16.25 -40.71 -23.47
N ASP A 429 17.53 -40.46 -23.23
CA ASP A 429 18.57 -40.22 -24.24
C ASP A 429 19.47 -41.43 -24.51
N ARG A 430 19.21 -42.55 -23.82
CA ARG A 430 20.04 -43.76 -23.90
C ARG A 430 19.23 -45.03 -23.66
N CYS A 431 19.74 -46.16 -24.14
CA CYS A 431 19.16 -47.45 -23.79
C CYS A 431 19.39 -47.78 -22.31
N MET A 432 18.42 -48.46 -21.72
CA MET A 432 18.54 -49.08 -20.41
C MET A 432 19.63 -50.16 -20.44
N VAL A 433 20.26 -50.44 -19.30
CA VAL A 433 21.23 -51.53 -19.18
C VAL A 433 20.56 -52.84 -19.64
N GLY A 434 21.22 -53.58 -20.55
CA GLY A 434 20.67 -54.80 -21.16
C GLY A 434 19.80 -54.56 -22.41
N TYR A 435 19.78 -53.35 -22.95
CA TYR A 435 19.09 -52.99 -24.19
C TYR A 435 20.03 -52.28 -25.18
N TRP A 436 19.74 -52.38 -26.48
CA TRP A 436 20.53 -51.81 -27.57
C TRP A 436 19.66 -51.25 -28.70
N GLY A 437 20.28 -50.46 -29.59
CA GLY A 437 19.65 -49.98 -30.83
C GLY A 437 18.55 -48.93 -30.58
N PHE A 438 18.94 -47.80 -29.98
CA PHE A 438 18.04 -46.67 -29.71
C PHE A 438 17.33 -46.16 -30.97
N GLY A 439 16.00 -46.07 -30.95
CA GLY A 439 15.20 -45.57 -32.06
C GLY A 439 13.74 -45.23 -31.71
N ASP A 440 12.90 -45.06 -32.74
CA ASP A 440 11.52 -44.57 -32.60
C ASP A 440 10.60 -45.46 -31.75
N TYR A 441 10.95 -46.73 -31.58
CA TYR A 441 10.19 -47.68 -30.76
C TYR A 441 10.85 -47.99 -29.41
N GLY A 442 11.88 -47.22 -29.03
CA GLY A 442 12.69 -47.45 -27.84
C GLY A 442 13.96 -48.24 -28.14
N CYS A 443 14.32 -49.15 -27.25
CA CYS A 443 15.48 -50.04 -27.44
C CYS A 443 15.06 -51.52 -27.42
N ARG A 444 15.83 -52.37 -28.09
CA ARG A 444 15.62 -53.82 -28.15
C ARG A 444 16.35 -54.50 -26.99
N PRO A 445 15.76 -55.50 -26.33
CA PRO A 445 16.48 -56.29 -25.33
C PRO A 445 17.65 -57.04 -25.99
N CYS A 446 18.74 -57.20 -25.25
CA CYS A 446 19.90 -57.97 -25.70
C CYS A 446 19.71 -59.46 -25.44
N ASP A 447 20.07 -60.29 -26.41
CA ASP A 447 20.07 -61.76 -26.27
C ASP A 447 21.40 -62.25 -25.66
N CYS A 448 21.83 -61.61 -24.57
CA CYS A 448 23.09 -61.89 -23.88
C CYS A 448 22.83 -62.39 -22.45
N ALA A 449 23.70 -63.26 -21.93
CA ALA A 449 23.67 -63.68 -20.52
C ALA A 449 24.13 -62.58 -19.53
N GLY A 450 24.68 -61.47 -20.04
CA GLY A 450 25.19 -60.32 -19.29
C GLY A 450 24.91 -58.98 -19.99
N SER A 451 25.72 -57.96 -19.74
CA SER A 451 25.58 -56.65 -20.42
C SER A 451 25.93 -56.74 -21.91
N CYS A 452 25.39 -55.82 -22.68
CA CYS A 452 25.63 -55.66 -24.11
C CYS A 452 26.03 -54.21 -24.41
N ASP A 453 26.69 -54.01 -25.54
CA ASP A 453 26.95 -52.67 -26.06
C ASP A 453 25.64 -52.01 -26.56
N PRO A 454 25.32 -50.78 -26.11
CA PRO A 454 24.02 -50.14 -26.39
C PRO A 454 23.83 -49.72 -27.85
N ILE A 455 24.87 -49.73 -28.68
CA ILE A 455 24.82 -49.32 -30.10
C ILE A 455 24.74 -50.56 -31.01
N THR A 456 25.65 -51.51 -30.79
CA THR A 456 25.84 -52.69 -31.65
C THR A 456 25.02 -53.90 -31.21
N GLY A 457 24.69 -53.99 -29.91
CA GLY A 457 24.05 -55.17 -29.32
C GLY A 457 25.03 -56.30 -29.01
N ASP A 458 26.33 -56.11 -29.24
CA ASP A 458 27.35 -57.13 -29.00
C ASP A 458 27.48 -57.43 -27.50
N CYS A 459 27.52 -58.72 -27.15
CA CYS A 459 27.67 -59.14 -25.76
C CYS A 459 29.07 -58.79 -25.25
N THR A 460 29.16 -58.05 -24.14
CA THR A 460 30.45 -57.84 -23.47
C THR A 460 30.88 -59.15 -22.82
N SER A 461 31.73 -59.89 -23.51
CA SER A 461 32.28 -61.16 -23.02
C SER A 461 33.28 -60.86 -21.90
N SER A 462 32.91 -61.07 -20.63
CA SER A 462 33.89 -61.06 -19.54
C SER A 462 34.68 -62.37 -19.57
N ASN A 463 35.77 -62.41 -20.33
CA ASN A 463 36.75 -63.51 -20.23
C ASN A 463 37.97 -63.01 -19.46
N THR A 464 37.83 -62.95 -18.14
CA THR A 464 38.95 -63.01 -17.19
C THR A 464 38.48 -63.78 -15.98
N ASP A 465 39.17 -64.86 -15.65
CA ASP A 465 39.09 -65.55 -14.37
C ASP A 465 39.14 -64.54 -13.22
N ILE A 466 38.00 -64.35 -12.56
CA ILE A 466 37.88 -63.76 -11.24
C ILE A 466 37.05 -64.76 -10.45
N ASP A 467 37.70 -65.40 -9.49
CA ASP A 467 37.07 -66.27 -8.52
C ASP A 467 35.97 -65.52 -7.79
N TRP A 468 34.74 -65.99 -7.98
CA TRP A 468 33.52 -65.45 -7.41
C TRP A 468 33.35 -65.94 -5.97
N TYR A 469 33.42 -65.03 -5.02
CA TYR A 469 32.47 -64.97 -3.92
C TYR A 469 32.16 -63.51 -3.58
N HIS A 470 31.11 -62.97 -4.20
CA HIS A 470 30.17 -62.09 -3.51
C HIS A 470 28.79 -62.18 -4.17
N GLU A 471 27.85 -62.62 -3.34
CA GLU A 471 26.44 -62.89 -3.65
C GLU A 471 25.62 -61.60 -3.82
N VAL A 472 24.73 -61.68 -4.81
CA VAL A 472 23.52 -60.87 -5.04
C VAL A 472 22.34 -61.60 -4.35
N PRO A 473 21.36 -60.92 -3.72
CA PRO A 473 19.98 -60.94 -4.26
C PRO A 473 19.14 -59.69 -3.82
N ASP A 474 17.94 -59.33 -4.30
CA ASP A 474 17.02 -59.77 -5.34
C ASP A 474 16.02 -58.63 -5.68
N PHE A 475 15.27 -58.77 -6.77
CA PHE A 475 14.38 -57.75 -7.35
C PHE A 475 12.88 -57.89 -6.94
N ARG A 476 12.20 -56.72 -6.86
CA ARG A 476 10.74 -56.40 -7.04
C ARG A 476 9.77 -56.53 -5.82
N PRO A 477 8.60 -55.83 -5.80
CA PRO A 477 8.06 -54.80 -6.72
C PRO A 477 7.62 -53.47 -6.04
N MET A 478 7.73 -52.33 -6.74
CA MET A 478 7.06 -51.09 -6.34
C MET A 478 5.58 -51.14 -6.73
N HIS A 479 4.72 -51.30 -5.73
CA HIS A 479 3.31 -50.92 -5.80
C HIS A 479 3.14 -49.54 -5.17
N ASN A 480 2.54 -48.64 -5.95
CA ASN A 480 2.07 -47.32 -5.54
C ASN A 480 1.30 -47.35 -4.21
N LYS A 481 1.66 -46.46 -3.26
CA LYS A 481 0.72 -45.74 -2.40
C LYS A 481 1.42 -44.58 -1.68
N SER A 482 0.95 -43.39 -2.02
CA SER A 482 0.94 -42.17 -1.21
C SER A 482 0.60 -42.41 0.26
N GLU A 483 1.29 -41.75 1.20
CA GLU A 483 0.82 -41.24 2.51
C GLU A 483 2.02 -40.69 3.36
N PRO A 484 1.85 -40.07 4.55
CA PRO A 484 1.53 -38.67 4.80
C PRO A 484 2.56 -38.08 5.84
N PRO A 485 2.29 -37.07 6.71
CA PRO A 485 3.34 -36.39 7.47
C PRO A 485 3.90 -37.23 8.64
N TRP A 486 5.20 -37.55 8.55
CA TRP A 486 6.14 -37.94 9.63
C TRP A 486 5.53 -38.41 10.95
N GLU A 487 5.13 -39.69 11.01
CA GLU A 487 5.06 -40.49 12.24
C GLU A 487 6.25 -41.45 12.35
N TRP A 488 6.61 -41.82 13.58
CA TRP A 488 7.81 -42.58 13.93
C TRP A 488 7.81 -44.00 13.34
N GLY A 489 8.68 -44.30 12.36
CA GLY A 489 8.65 -45.58 11.66
C GLY A 489 9.95 -46.17 11.09
N ASP A 490 11.15 -45.61 11.32
CA ASP A 490 12.42 -46.22 10.84
C ASP A 490 13.34 -46.62 12.01
N GLU A 491 13.05 -47.76 12.63
CA GLU A 491 13.99 -48.52 13.48
C GLU A 491 14.93 -49.36 12.61
N GLN A 492 15.84 -48.70 11.87
CA GLN A 492 17.02 -49.36 11.28
C GLN A 492 18.19 -48.42 10.94
N GLY A 493 18.02 -47.09 11.07
CA GLY A 493 19.09 -46.11 10.80
C GLY A 493 19.69 -45.43 12.03
N PHE A 494 19.09 -45.57 13.21
CA PHE A 494 19.44 -44.75 14.38
C PHE A 494 20.80 -45.17 15.00
N SER A 495 21.16 -46.44 14.85
CA SER A 495 22.32 -47.06 15.50
C SER A 495 23.64 -46.90 14.71
N ALA A 496 23.59 -46.98 13.38
CA ALA A 496 24.78 -47.13 12.53
C ALA A 496 25.50 -45.81 12.22
N LEU A 497 24.82 -44.66 12.26
CA LEU A 497 25.38 -43.38 11.81
C LEU A 497 25.87 -42.48 12.95
N LEU A 498 25.46 -42.71 14.20
CA LEU A 498 25.68 -41.78 15.32
C LEU A 498 26.69 -42.37 16.32
N HIS A 499 27.88 -41.76 16.40
CA HIS A 499 29.00 -42.25 17.22
C HIS A 499 28.80 -41.99 18.74
N SER A 500 28.06 -40.94 19.11
CA SER A 500 27.76 -40.59 20.50
C SER A 500 26.28 -40.25 20.69
N VAL A 501 25.71 -40.64 21.84
CA VAL A 501 24.34 -40.28 22.25
C VAL A 501 24.37 -39.82 23.71
N LEU A 502 24.03 -38.55 23.94
CA LEU A 502 24.22 -37.86 25.21
C LEU A 502 22.94 -37.17 25.67
N LYS A 503 22.67 -37.24 26.98
CA LYS A 503 21.77 -36.30 27.66
C LYS A 503 22.60 -35.15 28.22
N ILE A 504 22.34 -33.95 27.74
CA ILE A 504 23.09 -32.74 28.13
C ILE A 504 22.15 -31.66 28.65
N LYS A 505 22.70 -30.80 29.52
CA LYS A 505 22.09 -29.52 29.89
C LYS A 505 22.98 -28.39 29.38
N ILE A 506 22.40 -27.45 28.63
CA ILE A 506 23.15 -26.29 28.14
C ILE A 506 23.38 -25.32 29.31
N LEU A 507 24.64 -24.96 29.57
CA LEU A 507 25.01 -24.02 30.62
C LEU A 507 25.14 -22.61 30.07
N SER A 508 25.91 -22.45 28.99
CA SER A 508 26.13 -21.18 28.31
C SER A 508 26.66 -21.42 26.89
N ALA A 509 26.48 -20.44 26.01
CA ALA A 509 27.08 -20.41 24.69
C ALA A 509 27.91 -19.13 24.57
N HIS A 510 29.14 -19.26 24.08
CA HIS A 510 30.05 -18.13 23.86
C HIS A 510 30.49 -18.10 22.41
N ASP A 511 30.40 -16.93 21.79
CA ASP A 511 30.97 -16.67 20.48
C ASP A 511 32.44 -16.22 20.66
N LYS A 512 33.37 -16.93 20.04
CA LYS A 512 34.81 -16.62 20.04
C LYS A 512 35.25 -15.90 18.76
N GLY A 513 34.30 -15.45 17.94
CA GLY A 513 34.51 -14.75 16.67
C GLY A 513 34.79 -15.70 15.49
N THR A 514 35.69 -16.67 15.67
CA THR A 514 36.01 -17.68 14.62
C THR A 514 35.17 -18.96 14.72
N HIS A 515 34.58 -19.22 15.89
CA HIS A 515 33.74 -20.38 16.17
C HIS A 515 32.92 -20.14 17.44
N VAL A 516 31.86 -20.94 17.61
CA VAL A 516 31.02 -20.91 18.81
C VAL A 516 31.40 -22.07 19.72
N GLU A 517 31.46 -21.80 21.02
CA GLU A 517 31.68 -22.80 22.05
C GLU A 517 30.45 -22.89 22.97
N VAL A 518 29.79 -24.05 22.99
CA VAL A 518 28.64 -24.28 23.86
C VAL A 518 29.07 -25.11 25.06
N ASN A 519 29.09 -24.47 26.23
CA ASN A 519 29.38 -25.14 27.50
C ASN A 519 28.16 -25.93 27.95
N VAL A 520 28.35 -27.23 28.19
CA VAL A 520 27.28 -28.15 28.56
C VAL A 520 27.67 -28.98 29.78
N LYS A 521 26.66 -29.44 30.52
CA LYS A 521 26.82 -30.46 31.55
C LYS A 521 26.25 -31.78 31.03
N ILE A 522 27.11 -32.75 30.80
CA ILE A 522 26.70 -34.12 30.44
C ILE A 522 26.11 -34.78 31.68
N LYS A 523 24.80 -35.01 31.63
CA LYS A 523 24.02 -35.62 32.72
C LYS A 523 24.03 -37.14 32.61
N LYS A 524 23.97 -37.67 31.38
CA LYS A 524 23.98 -39.10 31.12
C LYS A 524 24.60 -39.37 29.75
N VAL A 525 25.41 -40.42 29.65
CA VAL A 525 25.97 -40.95 28.41
C VAL A 525 25.17 -42.22 28.10
N LEU A 526 24.54 -42.27 26.92
CA LEU A 526 23.68 -43.38 26.50
C LEU A 526 24.42 -44.33 25.55
N LYS A 527 25.26 -43.79 24.66
CA LYS A 527 26.20 -44.53 23.79
C LYS A 527 27.45 -43.65 23.55
N SER A 528 28.62 -44.27 23.55
CA SER A 528 29.92 -43.62 23.32
C SER A 528 30.82 -44.67 22.68
N THR A 529 31.24 -44.46 21.43
CA THR A 529 31.83 -45.57 20.65
C THR A 529 33.34 -45.41 20.48
N LYS A 530 33.85 -44.21 20.15
CA LYS A 530 35.27 -43.99 19.82
C LYS A 530 36.00 -43.12 20.84
N LEU A 531 35.30 -42.20 21.53
CA LEU A 531 35.83 -41.39 22.64
C LEU A 531 35.26 -41.84 24.00
N LYS A 532 36.08 -41.82 25.07
CA LYS A 532 35.62 -42.08 26.45
C LYS A 532 35.00 -40.82 27.04
N ILE A 533 33.69 -40.64 26.85
CA ILE A 533 32.95 -39.49 27.36
C ILE A 533 32.46 -39.76 28.79
N PHE A 534 32.82 -38.90 29.73
CA PHE A 534 32.38 -38.99 31.14
C PHE A 534 31.34 -37.91 31.48
N ARG A 535 30.54 -38.16 32.52
CA ARG A 535 29.64 -37.15 33.09
C ARG A 535 30.47 -35.98 33.64
N GLY A 536 30.03 -34.76 33.40
CA GLY A 536 30.78 -33.56 33.80
C GLY A 536 30.53 -32.37 32.89
N LYS A 537 31.29 -31.30 33.09
CA LYS A 537 31.27 -30.13 32.19
C LYS A 537 32.12 -30.43 30.96
N ARG A 538 31.59 -30.15 29.78
CA ARG A 538 32.27 -30.30 28.48
C ARG A 538 31.83 -29.18 27.54
N THR A 539 32.56 -29.02 26.45
CA THR A 539 32.27 -28.03 25.40
C THR A 539 31.86 -28.75 24.13
N LEU A 540 30.73 -28.34 23.56
CA LEU A 540 30.27 -28.73 22.23
C LEU A 540 30.69 -27.66 21.22
N TYR A 541 31.13 -28.12 20.05
CA TYR A 541 31.57 -27.27 18.95
C TYR A 541 30.58 -27.42 17.79
N PRO A 542 29.68 -26.43 17.58
CA PRO A 542 28.81 -26.42 16.42
C PRO A 542 29.64 -26.14 15.16
N GLU A 543 29.60 -27.04 14.19
CA GLU A 543 30.32 -26.90 12.91
C GLU A 543 29.45 -26.11 11.93
N SER A 544 29.49 -24.78 12.02
CA SER A 544 29.12 -23.81 10.95
C SER A 544 29.06 -22.37 11.48
N TRP A 545 30.15 -21.61 11.28
CA TRP A 545 30.08 -20.15 11.16
C TRP A 545 31.00 -19.72 9.99
N THR A 546 30.48 -19.88 8.78
CA THR A 546 31.01 -19.26 7.55
C THR A 546 30.00 -18.22 7.06
N ASP A 547 30.38 -17.30 6.16
CA ASP A 547 29.68 -16.09 5.67
C ASP A 547 28.22 -16.24 5.14
N ARG A 548 27.53 -17.35 5.40
CA ARG A 548 26.17 -17.68 4.94
C ARG A 548 25.13 -17.91 6.05
N GLY A 549 25.40 -17.54 7.30
CA GLY A 549 24.37 -17.61 8.35
C GLY A 549 23.98 -19.03 8.78
N CYS A 550 23.37 -19.10 9.96
CA CYS A 550 23.33 -20.26 10.88
C CYS A 550 22.81 -21.61 10.32
N THR A 551 23.56 -22.69 10.55
CA THR A 551 23.03 -24.08 10.48
C THR A 551 23.54 -24.95 11.64
N CYS A 552 23.10 -24.63 12.85
CA CYS A 552 23.02 -25.58 13.96
C CYS A 552 21.68 -25.38 14.70
N PRO A 553 21.04 -26.45 15.21
CA PRO A 553 19.80 -26.32 15.98
C PRO A 553 19.99 -25.40 17.19
N ILE A 554 19.00 -24.55 17.48
CA ILE A 554 19.09 -23.53 18.54
C ILE A 554 19.15 -24.22 19.91
N LEU A 555 20.31 -24.12 20.57
CA LEU A 555 20.55 -24.70 21.89
C LEU A 555 20.42 -23.62 22.98
N ASN A 556 19.20 -23.47 23.52
CA ASN A 556 18.95 -22.47 24.55
C ASN A 556 19.58 -22.85 25.91
N PRO A 557 20.32 -21.94 26.57
CA PRO A 557 20.84 -22.14 27.93
C PRO A 557 19.73 -22.51 28.93
N GLY A 558 20.06 -23.38 29.90
CA GLY A 558 19.15 -23.81 30.94
C GLY A 558 18.25 -24.99 30.58
N LEU A 559 18.11 -25.32 29.29
CA LEU A 559 17.31 -26.45 28.82
C LEU A 559 18.14 -27.75 28.67
N GLU A 560 17.45 -28.89 28.74
CA GLU A 560 18.03 -30.22 28.56
C GLU A 560 17.69 -30.78 27.18
N TYR A 561 18.68 -31.39 26.52
CA TYR A 561 18.56 -31.95 25.18
C TYR A 561 19.10 -33.37 25.14
N LEU A 562 18.52 -34.17 24.26
CA LEU A 562 19.13 -35.36 23.71
C LEU A 562 19.92 -34.92 22.47
N VAL A 563 21.23 -35.17 22.49
CA VAL A 563 22.11 -34.92 21.35
C VAL A 563 22.73 -36.23 20.92
N ALA A 564 22.55 -36.58 19.65
CA ALA A 564 23.21 -37.70 19.02
C ALA A 564 23.95 -37.20 17.78
N GLY A 565 25.25 -37.48 17.68
CA GLY A 565 26.09 -36.87 16.66
C GLY A 565 27.39 -37.62 16.41
N HIS A 566 28.18 -37.08 15.48
CA HIS A 566 29.47 -37.65 15.10
C HIS A 566 30.59 -37.18 16.04
N GLU A 567 31.47 -38.11 16.42
CA GLU A 567 32.69 -37.83 17.18
C GLU A 567 33.85 -37.55 16.22
N ASP A 568 34.61 -36.46 16.43
CA ASP A 568 35.90 -36.26 15.78
C ASP A 568 37.02 -36.86 16.65
N VAL A 569 37.50 -38.03 16.23
CA VAL A 569 38.49 -38.83 16.96
C VAL A 569 39.88 -38.18 16.94
N ARG A 570 40.19 -37.33 15.94
CA ARG A 570 41.51 -36.68 15.82
C ARG A 570 41.69 -35.50 16.77
N THR A 571 40.63 -34.74 17.04
CA THR A 571 40.70 -33.53 17.87
C THR A 571 40.13 -33.71 19.28
N GLY A 572 39.44 -34.83 19.54
CA GLY A 572 38.78 -35.09 20.82
C GLY A 572 37.60 -34.15 21.10
N LYS A 573 37.13 -33.41 20.09
CA LYS A 573 36.02 -32.46 20.19
C LYS A 573 34.68 -33.17 19.94
N LEU A 574 33.65 -32.74 20.68
CA LEU A 574 32.27 -33.13 20.43
C LEU A 574 31.65 -32.15 19.44
N ILE A 575 31.44 -32.61 18.20
CA ILE A 575 30.94 -31.77 17.11
C ILE A 575 29.43 -31.95 16.96
N VAL A 576 28.73 -30.84 16.75
CA VAL A 576 27.31 -30.82 16.41
C VAL A 576 27.17 -30.14 15.05
N ASN A 577 26.57 -30.84 14.08
CA ASN A 577 26.37 -30.32 12.72
C ASN A 577 24.99 -30.71 12.19
N MET A 578 24.67 -30.38 10.94
CA MET A 578 23.35 -30.67 10.34
C MET A 578 23.01 -32.17 10.23
N LYS A 579 23.98 -33.07 10.38
CA LYS A 579 23.76 -34.52 10.44
C LYS A 579 23.51 -35.03 11.87
N SER A 580 23.64 -34.15 12.86
CA SER A 580 23.42 -34.47 14.28
C SER A 580 21.94 -34.33 14.64
N PHE A 581 21.43 -35.30 15.40
CA PHE A 581 20.08 -35.26 15.94
C PHE A 581 20.08 -34.51 17.28
N VAL A 582 19.29 -33.43 17.37
CA VAL A 582 19.16 -32.62 18.58
C VAL A 582 17.67 -32.40 18.87
N GLN A 583 17.21 -32.90 20.01
CA GLN A 583 15.82 -32.76 20.43
C GLN A 583 15.72 -32.44 21.92
N HIS A 584 14.71 -31.66 22.32
CA HIS A 584 14.44 -31.40 23.74
C HIS A 584 14.26 -32.71 24.52
N TRP A 585 14.89 -32.80 25.69
CA TRP A 585 14.83 -34.00 26.50
C TRP A 585 13.42 -34.24 27.05
N LYS A 586 12.85 -35.41 26.74
CA LYS A 586 11.65 -35.94 27.38
C LYS A 586 11.94 -37.33 27.97
N PRO A 587 11.46 -37.67 29.18
CA PRO A 587 11.69 -38.99 29.78
C PRO A 587 11.20 -40.17 28.92
N SER A 588 10.15 -39.96 28.11
CA SER A 588 9.65 -40.94 27.14
C SER A 588 10.61 -41.15 25.97
N LEU A 589 11.16 -40.06 25.41
CA LEU A 589 12.19 -40.10 24.36
C LEU A 589 13.45 -40.82 24.84
N GLY A 590 13.90 -40.54 26.07
CA GLY A 590 15.06 -41.20 26.65
C GLY A 590 14.89 -42.72 26.86
N ARG A 591 13.67 -43.19 27.17
CA ARG A 591 13.37 -44.62 27.27
C ARG A 591 13.38 -45.28 25.89
N LYS A 592 12.67 -44.70 24.91
CA LYS A 592 12.65 -45.20 23.53
C LYS A 592 14.06 -45.31 22.92
N VAL A 593 14.89 -44.28 23.08
CA VAL A 593 16.27 -44.31 22.56
C VAL A 593 17.13 -45.35 23.26
N MET A 594 16.96 -45.57 24.57
CA MET A 594 17.68 -46.64 25.26
C MET A 594 17.24 -48.04 24.82
N ASP A 595 15.96 -48.22 24.49
CA ASP A 595 15.44 -49.48 23.97
C ASP A 595 15.95 -49.76 22.55
N ILE A 596 15.98 -48.73 21.68
CA ILE A 596 16.59 -48.80 20.34
C ILE A 596 18.08 -49.14 20.45
N LEU A 597 18.83 -48.45 21.31
CA LEU A 597 20.27 -48.70 21.50
C LEU A 597 20.56 -50.12 21.98
N LYS A 598 19.68 -50.72 22.80
CA LYS A 598 19.80 -52.10 23.29
C LYS A 598 19.40 -53.15 22.26
N ARG A 599 18.47 -52.83 21.36
CA ARG A 599 17.96 -53.75 20.32
C ARG A 599 18.83 -53.74 19.07
N GLU A 600 19.40 -52.59 18.69
CA GLU A 600 20.05 -52.38 17.39
C GLU A 600 21.56 -52.07 17.42
N CYS A 601 22.19 -51.93 18.58
CA CYS A 601 23.66 -51.91 18.67
C CYS A 601 24.17 -52.80 19.81
N LYS A 602 24.17 -54.11 19.58
CA LYS A 602 25.07 -55.02 20.30
C LYS A 602 26.48 -54.93 19.76
#